data_AF-A0ABD6CLT7-F1
#
_entry.id   AF-A0ABD6CLT7-F1
#
_cell.length_a   1.000
_cell.length_b   1.000
_cell.length_c   1.000
_cell.angle_alpha   90.00
_cell.angle_beta   90.00
_cell.angle_gamma   90.00
#
_symmetry.space_group_name_H-M   'P 1'
#
loop_
_entity.id
_entity.type
_entity.pdbx_description
1 polymer ?
#
loop_
_entity_poly.entity_id
_entity_poly.type
_entity_poly.pdbx_seq_one_letter_code
_entity_poly.pdbx_strand_id
1 'polypeptide(L)'
;MQSATTPTATPSAAPGGGQTLASVLPEWLLFPGWRWVFAALIVAFGVFVSRYVVRLVGRPVARRFQRQSVAQMALRLVRLGVVLVTLGIAASVLGLRFGDIVLSVTVFSAVLGIVLAPIVGSTINGLFLLADQPYEIGDMIELDDGRRGFVDDITIRYTKMFTLNNTFLVIPNSEIREHLVTNYSAEDERVRLSLDVVVTYESDIDQARRLLSRAAAADEAVIEGGPDIRIGSARYPARPTVLKSDFGDDGVVLTLRFWAKIPYKIPSVESRVRKRIWDAFAETDADIEFAYPHRHLVFDDTSGTLDATVENRDGGRARADDDSVQTAFTETDSEDAGTGSSGIETPGTEASGLEGEHSTDSDVAGDDSERSADSDADTDDGSFDLRLRRPDEE
;
A
#
# COMPACT_ATOMS: atom_id res chain seq x y z
N MET A 1 -83.65 14.06 -6.77
CA MET A 1 -84.87 13.27 -6.99
C MET A 1 -84.66 11.94 -6.28
N GLN A 2 -85.19 11.74 -5.07
CA GLN A 2 -86.58 11.31 -4.79
C GLN A 2 -86.89 9.98 -5.49
N SER A 3 -87.34 8.88 -4.86
CA SER A 3 -87.86 8.67 -3.50
C SER A 3 -88.08 7.15 -3.27
N ALA A 4 -88.00 6.75 -1.99
CA ALA A 4 -88.88 5.80 -1.27
C ALA A 4 -88.89 4.30 -1.69
N THR A 5 -89.11 3.31 -0.81
CA THR A 5 -89.83 3.28 0.48
C THR A 5 -89.46 2.01 1.28
N THR A 6 -89.43 2.16 2.60
CA THR A 6 -89.32 1.20 3.72
C THR A 6 -90.54 0.22 3.82
N PRO A 7 -90.80 -0.50 4.93
CA PRO A 7 -90.09 -1.53 5.73
C PRO A 7 -90.90 -2.86 5.77
N THR A 8 -90.43 -3.92 6.46
CA THR A 8 -91.34 -4.88 7.13
C THR A 8 -90.70 -5.44 8.39
N ALA A 9 -91.51 -5.45 9.43
CA ALA A 9 -91.18 -5.62 10.83
C ALA A 9 -90.95 -7.07 11.28
N THR A 10 -90.17 -7.15 12.36
CA THR A 10 -90.11 -8.16 13.43
C THR A 10 -91.46 -8.77 13.84
N PRO A 11 -91.46 -10.04 14.28
CA PRO A 11 -91.97 -10.39 15.60
C PRO A 11 -90.89 -11.12 16.41
N SER A 12 -90.46 -10.62 17.57
CA SER A 12 -91.04 -10.88 18.90
C SER A 12 -91.06 -12.36 19.26
N ALA A 13 -90.04 -12.81 20.01
CA ALA A 13 -90.12 -13.91 20.98
C ALA A 13 -88.82 -13.99 21.80
N ALA A 14 -88.82 -13.39 22.99
CA ALA A 14 -88.23 -14.00 24.19
C ALA A 14 -89.44 -14.55 24.97
N PRO A 15 -89.38 -15.70 25.68
CA PRO A 15 -88.36 -15.95 26.70
C PRO A 15 -87.93 -17.44 26.83
N GLY A 16 -86.79 -17.71 27.47
CA GLY A 16 -86.51 -19.07 27.97
C GLY A 16 -85.04 -19.35 28.16
N GLY A 17 -84.67 -19.66 29.41
CA GLY A 17 -83.32 -19.99 29.81
C GLY A 17 -82.73 -21.14 28.99
N GLY A 18 -81.69 -20.82 28.24
CA GLY A 18 -80.70 -21.79 27.77
C GLY A 18 -79.38 -21.40 28.41
N GLN A 19 -79.12 -21.91 29.62
CA GLN A 19 -77.77 -21.94 30.13
C GLN A 19 -76.92 -22.65 29.08
N THR A 20 -76.08 -21.90 28.38
CA THR A 20 -75.12 -22.48 27.45
C THR A 20 -74.21 -23.38 28.29
N LEU A 21 -74.05 -24.64 27.87
CA LEU A 21 -73.17 -25.63 28.51
C LEU A 21 -71.72 -25.14 28.75
N ALA A 22 -71.37 -23.97 28.20
CA ALA A 22 -70.13 -23.25 28.43
C ALA A 22 -69.99 -22.67 29.86
N SER A 23 -71.06 -22.47 30.62
CA SER A 23 -70.98 -21.96 32.03
C SER A 23 -70.78 -23.06 33.08
N VAL A 24 -70.82 -24.33 32.68
CA VAL A 24 -70.71 -25.50 33.57
C VAL A 24 -69.35 -26.20 33.43
N LEU A 25 -68.50 -25.72 32.52
CA LEU A 25 -67.11 -26.16 32.46
C LEU A 25 -66.33 -25.42 33.55
N PRO A 26 -65.69 -26.14 34.49
CA PRO A 26 -64.98 -25.48 35.57
C PRO A 26 -63.82 -24.62 35.03
N GLU A 27 -63.59 -23.45 35.63
CA GLU A 27 -62.47 -22.56 35.27
C GLU A 27 -61.10 -23.24 35.34
N TRP A 28 -60.99 -24.38 36.04
CA TRP A 28 -59.76 -25.17 36.09
C TRP A 28 -59.46 -25.97 34.81
N LEU A 29 -60.43 -26.20 33.93
CA LEU A 29 -60.19 -26.83 32.62
C LEU A 29 -59.67 -25.82 31.59
N LEU A 30 -59.82 -24.53 31.86
CA LEU A 30 -59.28 -23.41 31.08
C LEU A 30 -57.89 -22.97 31.58
N PHE A 31 -57.27 -23.70 32.52
CA PHE A 31 -55.91 -23.40 32.95
C PHE A 31 -54.93 -23.58 31.78
N PRO A 32 -54.14 -22.55 31.42
CA PRO A 32 -53.07 -22.64 30.43
C PRO A 32 -51.91 -23.59 30.83
N GLY A 33 -52.04 -24.35 31.92
CA GLY A 33 -51.03 -25.26 32.46
C GLY A 33 -50.64 -26.38 31.48
N TRP A 34 -51.55 -26.81 30.60
CA TRP A 34 -51.24 -27.81 29.59
C TRP A 34 -50.17 -27.34 28.60
N ARG A 35 -50.06 -26.02 28.34
CA ARG A 35 -49.00 -25.44 27.49
C ARG A 35 -47.64 -25.55 28.17
N TRP A 36 -47.57 -25.41 29.49
CA TRP A 36 -46.36 -25.62 30.27
C TRP A 36 -45.95 -27.08 30.32
N VAL A 37 -46.92 -28.00 30.45
CA VAL A 37 -46.67 -29.45 30.35
C VAL A 37 -46.16 -29.82 28.97
N PHE A 38 -46.77 -29.28 27.91
CA PHE A 38 -46.35 -29.53 26.53
C PHE A 38 -44.98 -28.93 26.22
N ALA A 39 -44.69 -27.71 26.70
CA ALA A 39 -43.37 -27.10 26.60
C ALA A 39 -42.31 -27.90 27.36
N ALA A 40 -42.61 -28.40 28.55
CA ALA A 40 -41.71 -29.27 29.32
C ALA A 40 -41.45 -30.60 28.60
N LEU A 41 -42.46 -31.20 27.97
CA LEU A 41 -42.31 -32.39 27.14
C LEU A 41 -41.45 -32.13 25.91
N ILE A 42 -41.60 -30.98 25.24
CA ILE A 42 -40.75 -30.57 24.11
C ILE A 42 -39.30 -30.42 24.57
N VAL A 43 -39.05 -29.77 25.71
CA VAL A 43 -37.70 -29.61 26.25
C VAL A 43 -37.10 -30.97 26.63
N ALA A 44 -37.86 -31.84 27.30
CA ALA A 44 -37.41 -33.20 27.63
C ALA A 44 -37.08 -34.02 26.37
N PHE A 45 -37.94 -33.91 25.34
CA PHE A 45 -37.73 -34.54 24.04
C PHE A 45 -36.49 -33.97 23.34
N GLY A 46 -36.27 -32.67 23.32
CA GLY A 46 -35.08 -32.09 22.71
C GLY A 46 -33.80 -32.39 23.47
N VAL A 47 -33.84 -32.53 24.80
CA VAL A 47 -32.70 -33.06 25.58
C VAL A 47 -32.41 -34.51 25.19
N PHE A 48 -33.45 -35.34 25.00
CA PHE A 48 -33.29 -36.71 24.50
C PHE A 48 -32.68 -36.74 23.09
N VAL A 49 -33.21 -35.93 22.16
CA VAL A 49 -32.68 -35.76 20.80
C VAL A 49 -31.24 -35.25 20.85
N SER A 50 -30.89 -34.30 21.72
CA SER A 50 -29.53 -33.80 21.84
C SER A 50 -28.54 -34.90 22.24
N ARG A 51 -28.93 -35.80 23.15
CA ARG A 51 -28.11 -36.96 23.53
C ARG A 51 -27.96 -37.93 22.36
N TYR A 52 -29.02 -38.14 21.59
CA TYR A 52 -28.99 -39.01 20.41
C TYR A 52 -28.10 -38.44 19.30
N VAL A 53 -28.26 -37.15 18.97
CA VAL A 53 -27.45 -36.43 17.98
C VAL A 53 -25.97 -36.43 18.38
N VAL A 54 -25.63 -36.12 19.63
CA VAL A 54 -24.24 -36.17 20.11
C VAL A 54 -23.67 -37.59 20.02
N ARG A 55 -24.48 -38.64 20.26
CA ARG A 55 -24.04 -40.04 20.13
C ARG A 55 -23.77 -40.42 18.68
N LEU A 56 -24.59 -39.92 17.75
CA LEU A 56 -24.48 -40.17 16.32
C LEU A 56 -23.27 -39.42 15.72
N VAL A 57 -23.12 -38.14 16.08
CA VAL A 57 -22.07 -37.23 15.59
C VAL A 57 -20.74 -37.44 16.33
N GLY A 58 -20.76 -38.01 17.54
CA GLY A 58 -19.57 -38.27 18.35
C GLY A 58 -18.55 -39.19 17.70
N ARG A 59 -19.01 -40.26 17.03
CA ARG A 59 -18.14 -41.21 16.33
C ARG A 59 -17.38 -40.60 15.13
N PRO A 60 -18.04 -39.91 14.18
CA PRO A 60 -17.32 -39.26 13.07
C PRO A 60 -16.43 -38.11 13.53
N VAL A 61 -16.87 -37.31 14.51
CA VAL A 61 -16.06 -36.19 15.06
C VAL A 61 -14.79 -36.69 15.74
N ALA A 62 -14.89 -37.73 16.59
CA ALA A 62 -13.72 -38.31 17.26
C ALA A 62 -12.71 -38.95 16.30
N ARG A 63 -13.17 -39.41 15.12
CA ARG A 63 -12.27 -39.96 14.07
C ARG A 63 -11.58 -38.86 13.25
N ARG A 64 -12.17 -37.67 13.14
CA ARG A 64 -11.63 -36.57 12.31
C ARG A 64 -10.66 -35.67 13.08
N PHE A 65 -10.82 -35.52 14.39
CA PHE A 65 -9.95 -34.67 15.21
C PHE A 65 -8.98 -35.50 16.05
N GLN A 66 -7.68 -35.32 15.82
CA GLN A 66 -6.62 -35.99 16.60
C GLN A 66 -6.55 -35.49 18.06
N ARG A 67 -7.01 -34.25 18.32
CA ARG A 67 -7.02 -33.66 19.66
C ARG A 67 -8.38 -33.87 20.33
N GLN A 68 -8.37 -34.60 21.44
CA GLN A 68 -9.58 -34.90 22.24
C GLN A 68 -10.32 -33.63 22.70
N SER A 69 -9.60 -32.55 22.99
CA SER A 69 -10.17 -31.26 23.38
C SER A 69 -11.02 -30.61 22.28
N VAL A 70 -10.57 -30.68 21.02
CA VAL A 70 -11.29 -30.13 19.86
C VAL A 70 -12.57 -30.93 19.59
N ALA A 71 -12.48 -32.26 19.66
CA ALA A 71 -13.64 -33.14 19.51
C ALA A 71 -14.70 -32.87 20.61
N GLN A 72 -14.27 -32.71 21.87
CA GLN A 72 -15.17 -32.38 22.97
C GLN A 72 -15.82 -31.00 22.78
N MET A 73 -15.08 -30.00 22.31
CA MET A 73 -15.63 -28.67 22.06
C MET A 73 -16.67 -28.70 20.94
N ALA A 74 -16.39 -29.39 19.82
CA ALA A 74 -17.35 -29.55 18.72
C ALA A 74 -18.65 -30.21 19.19
N LEU A 75 -18.57 -31.28 20.00
CA LEU A 75 -19.76 -31.96 20.54
C LEU A 75 -20.55 -31.09 21.52
N ARG A 76 -19.88 -30.24 22.31
CA ARG A 76 -20.53 -29.26 23.18
C ARG A 76 -21.28 -28.20 22.36
N LEU A 77 -20.69 -27.70 21.27
CA LEU A 77 -21.35 -26.74 20.38
C LEU A 77 -22.57 -27.33 19.69
N VAL A 78 -22.47 -28.57 19.17
CA VAL A 78 -23.62 -29.28 18.59
C VAL A 78 -24.74 -29.45 19.63
N ARG A 79 -24.40 -29.87 20.85
CA ARG A 79 -25.38 -30.00 21.94
C ARG A 79 -26.05 -28.67 22.27
N LEU A 80 -25.26 -27.60 22.39
CA LEU A 80 -25.76 -26.25 22.66
C LEU A 80 -26.73 -25.80 21.56
N GLY A 81 -26.37 -25.99 20.28
CA GLY A 81 -27.25 -25.66 19.15
C GLY A 81 -28.60 -26.38 19.21
N VAL A 82 -28.59 -27.70 19.45
CA VAL A 82 -29.84 -28.49 19.57
C VAL A 82 -30.70 -28.02 20.74
N VAL A 83 -30.09 -27.69 21.88
CA VAL A 83 -30.81 -27.17 23.06
C VAL A 83 -31.42 -25.80 22.77
N LEU A 84 -30.69 -24.89 22.11
CA LEU A 84 -31.20 -23.56 21.75
C LEU A 84 -32.38 -23.65 20.77
N VAL A 85 -32.28 -24.51 19.75
CA VAL A 85 -33.39 -24.75 18.80
C VAL A 85 -34.61 -25.31 19.52
N THR A 86 -34.41 -26.31 20.39
CA THR A 86 -35.50 -26.90 21.20
C THR A 86 -36.16 -25.85 22.09
N LEU A 87 -35.37 -25.00 22.75
CA LEU A 87 -35.86 -23.95 23.63
C LEU A 87 -36.67 -22.92 22.84
N GLY A 88 -36.23 -22.54 21.63
CA GLY A 88 -36.99 -21.68 20.72
C GLY A 88 -38.35 -22.28 20.31
N ILE A 89 -38.39 -23.59 20.03
CA ILE A 89 -39.65 -24.29 19.72
C ILE A 89 -40.57 -24.31 20.95
N ALA A 90 -40.05 -24.64 22.14
CA ALA A 90 -40.83 -24.63 23.38
C ALA A 90 -41.38 -23.23 23.71
N ALA A 91 -40.57 -22.19 23.51
CA ALA A 91 -40.94 -20.78 23.65
C ALA A 91 -42.10 -20.40 22.73
N SER A 92 -42.12 -20.88 21.48
CA SER A 92 -43.22 -20.61 20.55
C SER A 92 -44.55 -21.21 21.03
N VAL A 93 -44.53 -22.40 21.63
CA VAL A 93 -45.74 -23.05 22.18
C VAL A 93 -46.28 -22.32 23.43
N LEU A 94 -45.40 -21.65 24.18
CA LEU A 94 -45.80 -20.83 25.33
C LEU A 94 -46.48 -19.51 24.93
N GLY A 95 -46.59 -19.22 23.63
CA GLY A 95 -47.31 -18.05 23.13
C GLY A 95 -46.47 -16.78 23.08
N LEU A 96 -45.15 -16.90 23.26
CA LEU A 96 -44.23 -15.86 22.82
C LEU A 96 -44.46 -15.64 21.33
N ARG A 97 -44.64 -14.38 20.93
CA ARG A 97 -44.87 -14.07 19.52
C ARG A 97 -43.64 -14.54 18.77
N PHE A 98 -43.86 -15.36 17.75
CA PHE A 98 -42.78 -15.85 16.90
C PHE A 98 -41.90 -14.70 16.38
N GLY A 99 -42.50 -13.53 16.12
CA GLY A 99 -41.80 -12.30 15.76
C GLY A 99 -40.78 -11.82 16.80
N ASP A 100 -41.06 -11.90 18.10
CA ASP A 100 -40.16 -11.45 19.16
C ASP A 100 -38.95 -12.38 19.31
N ILE A 101 -39.18 -13.69 19.13
CA ILE A 101 -38.11 -14.71 19.12
C ILE A 101 -37.22 -14.50 17.89
N VAL A 102 -37.81 -14.34 16.71
CA VAL A 102 -37.07 -14.11 15.46
C VAL A 102 -36.27 -12.81 15.54
N LEU A 103 -36.85 -11.73 16.07
CA LEU A 103 -36.14 -10.47 16.28
C LEU A 103 -34.92 -10.67 17.22
N SER A 104 -35.11 -11.34 18.35
CA SER A 104 -34.03 -11.61 19.31
C SER A 104 -32.92 -12.46 18.69
N VAL A 105 -33.27 -13.52 17.96
CA VAL A 105 -32.30 -14.38 17.27
C VAL A 105 -31.58 -13.60 16.17
N THR A 106 -32.28 -12.72 15.46
CA THR A 106 -31.70 -11.89 14.39
C THR A 106 -30.66 -10.93 14.96
N VAL A 107 -31.01 -10.19 16.01
CA VAL A 107 -30.09 -9.26 16.69
C VAL A 107 -28.89 -10.02 17.27
N PHE A 108 -29.14 -11.14 17.96
CA PHE A 108 -28.07 -11.96 18.52
C PHE A 108 -27.14 -12.52 17.43
N SER A 109 -27.70 -13.00 16.32
CA SER A 109 -26.92 -13.52 15.19
C SER A 109 -26.11 -12.43 14.50
N ALA A 110 -26.65 -11.22 14.37
CA ALA A 110 -25.93 -10.07 13.83
C ALA A 110 -24.73 -9.70 14.70
N VAL A 111 -24.92 -9.58 16.02
CA VAL A 111 -23.83 -9.30 16.97
C VAL A 111 -22.78 -10.40 16.94
N LEU A 112 -23.21 -11.67 16.97
CA LEU A 112 -22.30 -12.81 16.88
C LEU A 112 -21.51 -12.80 15.55
N GLY A 113 -22.17 -12.47 14.44
CA GLY A 113 -21.56 -12.34 13.13
C GLY A 113 -20.48 -11.26 13.10
N ILE A 114 -20.76 -10.08 13.65
CA ILE A 114 -19.80 -8.97 13.76
C ILE A 114 -18.58 -9.40 14.59
N VAL A 115 -18.78 -10.10 15.71
CA VAL A 115 -17.69 -10.57 16.57
C VAL A 115 -16.86 -11.67 15.89
N LEU A 116 -17.48 -12.57 15.11
CA LEU A 116 -16.78 -13.67 14.43
C LEU A 116 -16.16 -13.26 13.08
N ALA A 117 -16.60 -12.15 12.48
CA ALA A 117 -16.17 -11.72 11.16
C ALA A 117 -14.64 -11.67 10.99
N PRO A 118 -13.83 -11.16 11.96
CA PRO A 118 -12.38 -11.14 11.82
C PRO A 118 -11.74 -12.54 11.74
N ILE A 119 -12.28 -13.52 12.48
CA ILE A 119 -11.77 -14.90 12.52
C ILE A 119 -12.06 -15.63 11.21
N VAL A 120 -13.25 -15.38 10.64
CA VAL A 120 -13.64 -15.94 9.35
C VAL A 120 -12.82 -15.29 8.24
N GLY A 121 -12.68 -13.95 8.26
CA GLY A 121 -11.85 -13.17 7.35
C GLY A 121 -10.42 -13.72 7.31
N SER A 122 -9.69 -13.60 8.43
CA SER A 122 -8.86 -14.67 8.97
C SER A 122 -8.44 -15.82 8.04
N THR A 123 -9.32 -16.81 8.06
CA THR A 123 -9.16 -18.11 7.41
C THR A 123 -9.37 -18.03 5.90
N ILE A 124 -10.31 -17.18 5.46
CA ILE A 124 -10.56 -16.93 4.04
C ILE A 124 -9.34 -16.28 3.39
N ASN A 125 -8.69 -15.35 4.07
CA ASN A 125 -7.47 -14.68 3.60
C ASN A 125 -6.36 -15.69 3.35
N GLY A 126 -6.15 -16.61 4.30
CA GLY A 126 -5.21 -17.69 4.12
C GLY A 126 -5.58 -18.63 2.98
N LEU A 127 -6.87 -18.96 2.81
CA LEU A 127 -7.30 -19.79 1.69
C LEU A 127 -7.05 -19.13 0.33
N PHE A 128 -7.33 -17.82 0.20
CA PHE A 128 -7.02 -17.07 -1.02
C PHE A 128 -5.52 -16.96 -1.25
N LEU A 129 -4.72 -16.75 -0.22
CA LEU A 129 -3.26 -16.73 -0.36
C LEU A 129 -2.72 -18.06 -0.93
N LEU A 130 -3.25 -19.19 -0.44
CA LEU A 130 -2.90 -20.51 -0.98
C LEU A 130 -3.43 -20.75 -2.40
N ALA A 131 -4.57 -20.13 -2.78
CA ALA A 131 -5.19 -20.31 -4.08
C ALA A 131 -4.55 -19.44 -5.17
N ASP A 132 -4.29 -18.17 -4.85
CA ASP A 132 -3.75 -17.17 -5.77
C ASP A 132 -2.22 -17.26 -5.85
N GLN A 133 -1.56 -17.86 -4.84
CA GLN A 133 -0.13 -18.12 -4.75
C GLN A 133 0.75 -16.96 -5.26
N PRO A 134 0.67 -15.76 -4.66
CA PRO A 134 1.46 -14.59 -5.08
C PRO A 134 2.97 -14.77 -4.85
N TYR A 135 3.35 -15.75 -4.03
CA TYR A 135 4.73 -16.17 -3.78
C TYR A 135 4.74 -17.64 -3.36
N GLU A 136 5.88 -18.30 -3.56
CA GLU A 136 6.08 -19.71 -3.29
C GLU A 136 7.03 -19.95 -2.11
N ILE A 137 7.03 -21.19 -1.60
CA ILE A 137 8.03 -21.62 -0.61
C ILE A 137 9.40 -21.60 -1.28
N GLY A 138 10.36 -20.90 -0.67
CA GLY A 138 11.70 -20.65 -1.22
C GLY A 138 11.88 -19.25 -1.79
N ASP A 139 10.81 -18.49 -2.03
CA ASP A 139 10.93 -17.12 -2.54
C ASP A 139 11.49 -16.18 -1.47
N MET A 140 12.35 -15.24 -1.90
CA MET A 140 12.74 -14.10 -1.09
C MET A 140 11.68 -13.00 -1.19
N ILE A 141 11.04 -12.68 -0.08
CA ILE A 141 10.06 -11.60 0.01
C ILE A 141 10.52 -10.49 0.95
N GLU A 142 10.09 -9.27 0.65
CA GLU A 142 10.24 -8.09 1.50
C GLU A 142 8.86 -7.52 1.85
N LEU A 143 8.70 -7.17 3.13
CA LEU A 143 7.52 -6.51 3.67
C LEU A 143 7.73 -5.00 3.73
N ASP A 144 6.64 -4.25 3.86
CA ASP A 144 6.64 -2.77 3.95
C ASP A 144 7.59 -2.19 5.01
N ASP A 145 7.86 -2.92 6.09
CA ASP A 145 8.77 -2.49 7.15
C ASP A 145 10.24 -2.79 6.88
N GLY A 146 10.57 -3.20 5.65
CA GLY A 146 11.94 -3.51 5.20
C GLY A 146 12.46 -4.87 5.70
N ARG A 147 11.64 -5.66 6.39
CA ARG A 147 12.03 -7.03 6.77
C ARG A 147 12.04 -7.91 5.54
N ARG A 148 13.19 -8.55 5.33
CA ARG A 148 13.43 -9.51 4.24
C ARG A 148 13.66 -10.91 4.77
N GLY A 149 13.13 -11.89 4.05
CA GLY A 149 13.36 -13.28 4.36
C GLY A 149 12.86 -14.23 3.27
N PHE A 150 13.29 -15.47 3.39
CA PHE A 150 12.86 -16.58 2.55
C PHE A 150 11.61 -17.22 3.11
N VAL A 151 10.62 -17.50 2.28
CA VAL A 151 9.43 -18.24 2.70
C VAL A 151 9.79 -19.70 2.99
N ASP A 152 9.55 -20.15 4.22
CA ASP A 152 9.85 -21.50 4.71
C ASP A 152 8.63 -22.41 4.69
N ASP A 153 7.46 -21.89 5.10
CA ASP A 153 6.21 -22.64 5.13
C ASP A 153 5.01 -21.70 4.98
N ILE A 154 3.95 -22.16 4.30
CA ILE A 154 2.70 -21.44 4.12
C ILE A 154 1.55 -22.31 4.63
N THR A 155 1.00 -21.95 5.79
CA THR A 155 -0.19 -22.58 6.37
C THR A 155 -1.43 -21.72 6.10
N ILE A 156 -2.64 -22.27 6.24
CA ILE A 156 -3.91 -21.52 6.13
C ILE A 156 -4.05 -20.33 7.11
N ARG A 157 -3.18 -20.21 8.12
CA ARG A 157 -3.27 -19.14 9.15
C ARG A 157 -2.08 -18.20 9.14
N TYR A 158 -0.91 -18.68 8.77
CA TYR A 158 0.34 -17.94 8.86
C TYR A 158 1.30 -18.39 7.78
N THR A 159 2.18 -17.48 7.41
CA THR A 159 3.37 -17.74 6.62
C THR A 159 4.57 -17.64 7.55
N LYS A 160 5.46 -18.61 7.45
CA LYS A 160 6.73 -18.64 8.16
C LYS A 160 7.82 -18.26 7.18
N MET A 161 8.66 -17.31 7.57
CA MET A 161 9.81 -16.89 6.78
C MET A 161 11.09 -16.91 7.61
N PHE A 162 12.22 -17.15 6.96
CA PHE A 162 13.55 -17.14 7.53
C PHE A 162 14.27 -15.87 7.13
N THR A 163 14.61 -15.04 8.12
CA THR A 163 15.26 -13.76 7.90
C THR A 163 16.74 -13.94 7.57
N LEU A 164 17.35 -12.91 6.98
CA LEU A 164 18.79 -12.86 6.73
C LEU A 164 19.65 -12.89 8.02
N ASN A 165 19.03 -12.64 9.18
CA ASN A 165 19.67 -12.67 10.49
C ASN A 165 19.57 -14.06 11.16
N ASN A 166 19.22 -15.12 10.41
CA ASN A 166 19.08 -16.48 10.93
C ASN A 166 18.00 -16.58 12.03
N THR A 167 16.88 -15.88 11.85
CA THR A 167 15.70 -15.97 12.74
C THR A 167 14.47 -16.34 11.92
N PHE A 168 13.47 -16.96 12.57
CA PHE A 168 12.18 -17.21 11.93
C PHE A 168 11.17 -16.14 12.34
N LEU A 169 10.48 -15.58 11.35
CA LEU A 169 9.34 -14.71 11.54
C LEU A 169 8.06 -15.45 11.13
N VAL A 170 7.05 -15.41 11.99
CA VAL A 170 5.74 -16.03 11.75
C VAL A 170 4.73 -14.91 11.63
N ILE A 171 4.15 -14.76 10.45
CA ILE A 171 3.26 -13.66 10.13
C ILE A 171 1.87 -14.22 9.82
N PRO A 172 0.80 -13.74 10.46
CA PRO A 172 -0.57 -14.11 10.10
C PRO A 172 -0.87 -13.74 8.65
N ASN A 173 -1.59 -14.61 7.93
CA ASN A 173 -1.93 -14.34 6.52
C ASN A 173 -2.85 -13.13 6.36
N SER A 174 -3.62 -12.78 7.40
CA SER A 174 -4.41 -11.56 7.42
C SER A 174 -3.55 -10.30 7.37
N GLU A 175 -2.43 -10.30 8.10
CA GLU A 175 -1.49 -9.19 8.16
C GLU A 175 -0.72 -9.09 6.83
N ILE A 176 -0.21 -10.20 6.31
CA ILE A 176 0.53 -10.19 5.02
C ILE A 176 -0.30 -9.61 3.88
N ARG A 177 -1.60 -9.90 3.83
CA ARG A 177 -2.47 -9.39 2.77
C ARG A 177 -2.78 -7.90 2.92
N GLU A 178 -2.67 -7.35 4.13
CA GLU A 178 -2.87 -5.93 4.38
C GLU A 178 -1.62 -5.10 4.03
N HIS A 179 -0.46 -5.75 3.86
CA HIS A 179 0.81 -5.14 3.52
C HIS A 179 1.20 -5.35 2.05
N LEU A 180 2.02 -4.45 1.49
CA LEU A 180 2.66 -4.72 0.21
C LEU A 180 3.77 -5.75 0.42
N VAL A 181 3.84 -6.69 -0.53
CA VAL A 181 4.85 -7.74 -0.53
C VAL A 181 5.63 -7.63 -1.83
N THR A 182 6.92 -7.37 -1.72
CA THR A 182 7.83 -7.38 -2.87
C THR A 182 8.46 -8.76 -2.98
N ASN A 183 8.18 -9.48 -4.06
CA ASN A 183 8.82 -10.77 -4.34
C ASN A 183 10.05 -10.56 -5.23
N TYR A 184 11.23 -10.90 -4.71
CA TYR A 184 12.50 -10.78 -5.43
C TYR A 184 12.90 -12.03 -6.22
N SER A 185 12.15 -13.12 -6.09
CA SER A 185 12.47 -14.42 -6.69
C SER A 185 11.39 -14.93 -7.66
N ALA A 186 10.34 -14.14 -7.89
CA ALA A 186 9.27 -14.49 -8.82
C ALA A 186 9.77 -14.57 -10.27
N GLU A 187 9.67 -15.77 -10.87
CA GLU A 187 9.95 -16.09 -12.29
C GLU A 187 11.41 -15.91 -12.74
N ASP A 188 12.07 -14.83 -12.33
CA ASP A 188 13.46 -14.51 -12.64
C ASP A 188 14.16 -13.97 -11.37
N GLU A 189 15.18 -14.68 -10.89
CA GLU A 189 15.96 -14.28 -9.72
C GLU A 189 16.83 -13.02 -9.96
N ARG A 190 16.94 -12.57 -11.22
CA ARG A 190 17.75 -11.41 -11.60
C ARG A 190 17.08 -10.13 -11.13
N VAL A 191 17.79 -9.38 -10.28
CA VAL A 191 17.29 -8.09 -9.76
C VAL A 191 18.03 -6.94 -10.40
N ARG A 192 17.28 -5.95 -10.86
CA ARG A 192 17.85 -4.70 -11.35
C ARG A 192 18.09 -3.74 -10.18
N LEU A 193 19.33 -3.31 -10.03
CA LEU A 193 19.76 -2.35 -9.02
C LEU A 193 20.12 -1.02 -9.68
N SER A 194 19.98 0.06 -8.92
CA SER A 194 20.39 1.41 -9.32
C SER A 194 21.32 1.97 -8.25
N LEU A 195 22.44 2.53 -8.67
CA LEU A 195 23.41 3.20 -7.82
C LEU A 195 23.66 4.60 -8.37
N ASP A 196 23.43 5.61 -7.56
CA ASP A 196 23.72 7.00 -7.93
C ASP A 196 25.14 7.37 -7.51
N VAL A 197 25.85 8.00 -8.43
CA VAL A 197 27.20 8.53 -8.23
C VAL A 197 27.19 9.97 -8.72
N VAL A 198 27.56 10.90 -7.85
CA VAL A 198 27.63 12.32 -8.19
C VAL A 198 29.08 12.69 -8.48
N VAL A 199 29.32 13.26 -9.65
CA VAL A 199 30.63 13.75 -10.09
C VAL A 199 30.59 15.26 -10.28
N THR A 200 31.72 15.93 -10.13
CA THR A 200 31.81 17.39 -10.32
C THR A 200 31.43 17.80 -11.75
N TYR A 201 31.04 19.06 -11.94
CA TYR A 201 30.66 19.59 -13.26
C TYR A 201 31.83 19.66 -14.24
N GLU A 202 33.04 19.77 -13.70
CA GLU A 202 34.31 19.84 -14.41
C GLU A 202 34.78 18.45 -14.90
N SER A 203 34.25 17.37 -14.31
CA SER A 203 34.67 16.00 -14.63
C SER A 203 34.34 15.60 -16.08
N ASP A 204 35.16 14.73 -16.69
CA ASP A 204 34.81 14.08 -17.96
C ASP A 204 33.68 13.07 -17.74
N ILE A 205 32.44 13.55 -17.94
CA ILE A 205 31.21 12.79 -17.73
C ILE A 205 31.16 11.52 -18.60
N ASP A 206 31.64 11.59 -19.84
CA ASP A 206 31.56 10.45 -20.75
C ASP A 206 32.62 9.38 -20.38
N GLN A 207 33.79 9.79 -19.89
CA GLN A 207 34.77 8.88 -19.31
C GLN A 207 34.30 8.27 -18.00
N ALA A 208 33.69 9.06 -17.10
CA ALA A 208 33.09 8.59 -15.86
C ALA A 208 32.04 7.50 -16.14
N ARG A 209 31.14 7.72 -17.10
CA ARG A 209 30.14 6.72 -17.53
C ARG A 209 30.76 5.40 -18.00
N ARG A 210 31.85 5.47 -18.78
CA ARG A 210 32.58 4.29 -19.25
C ARG A 210 33.26 3.54 -18.11
N LEU A 211 33.84 4.26 -17.14
CA LEU A 211 34.48 3.65 -15.97
C LEU A 211 33.45 3.00 -15.05
N LEU A 212 32.35 3.70 -14.72
CA LEU A 212 31.25 3.17 -13.91
C LEU A 212 30.68 1.87 -14.49
N SER A 213 30.40 1.85 -15.79
CA SER A 213 29.85 0.66 -16.46
C SER A 213 30.83 -0.53 -16.40
N ARG A 214 32.13 -0.28 -16.62
CA ARG A 214 33.18 -1.31 -16.56
C ARG A 214 33.41 -1.81 -15.13
N ALA A 215 33.43 -0.92 -14.15
CA ALA A 215 33.64 -1.25 -12.74
C ALA A 215 32.52 -2.18 -12.21
N ALA A 216 31.26 -1.92 -12.58
CA ALA A 216 30.16 -2.83 -12.25
C ALA A 216 30.24 -4.17 -13.00
N ALA A 217 30.56 -4.15 -14.28
CA ALA A 217 30.70 -5.37 -15.09
C ALA A 217 31.79 -6.32 -14.56
N ALA A 218 32.81 -5.79 -13.88
CA ALA A 218 33.89 -6.57 -13.29
C ALA A 218 33.52 -7.33 -11.99
N ASP A 219 32.31 -7.15 -11.43
CA ASP A 219 31.84 -7.98 -10.32
C ASP A 219 31.16 -9.26 -10.82
N GLU A 220 31.59 -10.41 -10.31
CA GLU A 220 31.06 -11.71 -10.72
C GLU A 220 29.55 -11.88 -10.47
N ALA A 221 28.99 -11.18 -9.47
CA ALA A 221 27.56 -11.24 -9.17
C ALA A 221 26.72 -10.34 -10.10
N VAL A 222 27.37 -9.49 -10.92
CA VAL A 222 26.71 -8.63 -11.89
C VAL A 222 26.68 -9.32 -13.26
N ILE A 223 25.63 -9.07 -14.02
CA ILE A 223 25.52 -9.55 -15.40
C ILE A 223 26.29 -8.57 -16.30
N GLU A 224 27.40 -9.03 -16.84
CA GLU A 224 28.26 -8.23 -17.73
C GLU A 224 27.60 -7.94 -19.08
N GLY A 225 26.86 -8.91 -19.62
CA GLY A 225 26.21 -8.80 -20.93
C GLY A 225 25.40 -10.05 -21.29
N GLY A 226 24.82 -10.03 -22.49
CA GLY A 226 23.92 -11.08 -22.99
C GLY A 226 22.70 -10.50 -23.69
N PRO A 227 21.71 -11.35 -24.04
CA PRO A 227 20.44 -10.89 -24.59
C PRO A 227 19.72 -9.95 -23.62
N ASP A 228 18.95 -9.01 -24.17
CA ASP A 228 18.17 -8.09 -23.35
C ASP A 228 17.19 -8.84 -22.44
N ILE A 229 17.14 -8.42 -21.18
CA ILE A 229 16.29 -8.98 -20.15
C ILE A 229 14.90 -8.37 -20.30
N ARG A 230 13.89 -9.25 -20.40
CA ARG A 230 12.50 -8.85 -20.54
C ARG A 230 11.94 -8.48 -19.16
N ILE A 231 11.35 -7.29 -19.06
CA ILE A 231 10.52 -6.87 -17.91
C ILE A 231 9.17 -6.47 -18.48
N GLY A 232 8.11 -7.24 -18.17
CA GLY A 232 6.79 -7.04 -18.77
C GLY A 232 6.84 -7.13 -20.30
N SER A 233 6.41 -6.06 -20.96
CA SER A 233 6.43 -5.90 -22.43
C SER A 233 7.73 -5.31 -22.97
N ALA A 234 8.61 -4.78 -22.11
CA ALA A 234 9.84 -4.09 -22.51
C ALA A 234 11.07 -4.99 -22.38
N ARG A 235 12.12 -4.65 -23.12
CA ARG A 235 13.44 -5.28 -23.06
C ARG A 235 14.48 -4.26 -22.63
N TYR A 236 15.32 -4.65 -21.67
CA TYR A 236 16.37 -3.80 -21.13
C TYR A 236 17.73 -4.45 -21.34
N PRO A 237 18.78 -3.65 -21.59
CA PRO A 237 20.13 -4.17 -21.74
C PRO A 237 20.55 -4.93 -20.48
N ALA A 238 21.08 -6.14 -20.66
CA ALA A 238 21.61 -6.96 -19.57
C ALA A 238 22.89 -6.34 -18.97
N ARG A 239 23.67 -5.67 -19.81
CA ARG A 239 24.92 -5.00 -19.43
C ARG A 239 24.69 -3.76 -18.55
N PRO A 240 25.61 -3.44 -17.64
CA PRO A 240 25.54 -2.22 -16.85
C PRO A 240 25.43 -0.99 -17.76
N THR A 241 24.48 -0.10 -17.44
CA THR A 241 24.20 1.10 -18.21
C THR A 241 24.12 2.28 -17.27
N VAL A 242 24.87 3.34 -17.58
CA VAL A 242 24.82 4.59 -16.84
C VAL A 242 23.89 5.57 -17.54
N LEU A 243 23.07 6.29 -16.78
CA LEU A 243 22.23 7.38 -17.25
C LEU A 243 22.77 8.70 -16.68
N LYS A 244 22.65 9.78 -17.46
CA LYS A 244 22.82 11.15 -16.97
C LYS A 244 21.45 11.50 -16.40
N SER A 245 21.30 11.39 -15.09
CA SER A 245 19.98 11.37 -14.46
C SER A 245 19.49 12.76 -14.14
N ASP A 246 20.37 13.58 -13.54
CA ASP A 246 20.04 14.94 -13.15
C ASP A 246 21.29 15.83 -13.06
N PHE A 247 21.06 17.13 -13.04
CA PHE A 247 22.06 18.16 -12.71
C PHE A 247 21.78 18.64 -11.28
N GLY A 248 22.52 18.09 -10.31
CA GLY A 248 22.34 18.41 -8.89
C GLY A 248 23.08 19.68 -8.48
N ASP A 249 22.85 20.16 -7.25
CA ASP A 249 23.42 21.42 -6.76
C ASP A 249 24.96 21.44 -6.81
N ASP A 250 25.59 20.31 -6.48
CA ASP A 250 27.04 20.19 -6.34
C ASP A 250 27.73 19.44 -7.49
N GLY A 251 26.96 18.89 -8.44
CA GLY A 251 27.51 18.06 -9.52
C GLY A 251 26.47 17.33 -10.36
N VAL A 252 26.94 16.57 -11.35
CA VAL A 252 26.10 15.77 -12.26
C VAL A 252 25.80 14.41 -11.64
N VAL A 253 24.52 14.05 -11.53
CA VAL A 253 24.07 12.76 -11.00
C VAL A 253 24.09 11.71 -12.09
N LEU A 254 24.95 10.70 -11.92
CA LEU A 254 25.05 9.54 -12.81
C LEU A 254 24.43 8.32 -12.14
N THR A 255 23.29 7.84 -12.67
CA THR A 255 22.67 6.60 -12.19
C THR A 255 23.20 5.41 -12.96
N LEU A 256 23.96 4.56 -12.29
CA LEU A 256 24.41 3.26 -12.77
C LEU A 256 23.32 2.22 -12.53
N ARG A 257 22.77 1.67 -13.61
CA ARG A 257 21.80 0.56 -13.57
C ARG A 257 22.46 -0.73 -13.99
N PHE A 258 22.34 -1.76 -13.17
CA PHE A 258 22.93 -3.07 -13.44
C PHE A 258 22.07 -4.20 -12.90
N TRP A 259 22.27 -5.40 -13.43
CA TRP A 259 21.54 -6.58 -12.99
C TRP A 259 22.42 -7.44 -12.10
N ALA A 260 21.93 -7.75 -10.91
CA ALA A 260 22.52 -8.76 -10.03
C ALA A 260 21.93 -10.13 -10.38
N LYS A 261 22.79 -11.15 -10.41
CA LYS A 261 22.39 -12.54 -10.70
C LYS A 261 21.53 -13.16 -9.60
N ILE A 262 21.75 -12.76 -8.35
CA ILE A 262 21.17 -13.39 -7.17
C ILE A 262 20.61 -12.30 -6.23
N PRO A 263 19.34 -12.38 -5.80
CA PRO A 263 18.69 -11.35 -4.99
C PRO A 263 19.14 -11.34 -3.53
N TYR A 264 19.83 -12.39 -3.05
CA TYR A 264 20.02 -12.63 -1.62
C TYR A 264 21.13 -11.81 -0.96
N LYS A 265 22.02 -11.20 -1.75
CA LYS A 265 23.20 -10.48 -1.26
C LYS A 265 23.31 -9.07 -1.82
N ILE A 266 22.17 -8.43 -2.12
CA ILE A 266 22.11 -7.08 -2.70
C ILE A 266 23.07 -6.10 -1.98
N PRO A 267 23.04 -5.95 -0.64
CA PRO A 267 23.93 -4.98 0.03
C PRO A 267 25.42 -5.29 -0.17
N SER A 268 25.80 -6.57 -0.19
CA SER A 268 27.18 -6.98 -0.43
C SER A 268 27.60 -6.75 -1.88
N VAL A 269 26.71 -6.97 -2.85
CA VAL A 269 26.98 -6.69 -4.26
C VAL A 269 27.17 -5.20 -4.46
N GLU A 270 26.27 -4.36 -3.95
CA GLU A 270 26.39 -2.91 -4.09
C GLU A 270 27.65 -2.38 -3.41
N SER A 271 28.01 -2.87 -2.22
CA SER A 271 29.24 -2.47 -1.54
C SER A 271 30.49 -2.80 -2.37
N ARG A 272 30.55 -3.99 -2.97
CA ARG A 272 31.66 -4.38 -3.86
C ARG A 272 31.70 -3.55 -5.15
N VAL A 273 30.54 -3.20 -5.71
CA VAL A 273 30.45 -2.32 -6.88
C VAL A 273 30.90 -0.90 -6.54
N ARG A 274 30.41 -0.32 -5.43
CA ARG A 274 30.85 1.00 -4.91
C ARG A 274 32.36 1.04 -4.72
N LYS A 275 32.94 -0.01 -4.13
CA LYS A 275 34.40 -0.12 -3.98
C LYS A 275 35.12 -0.13 -5.34
N ARG A 276 34.67 -0.94 -6.30
CA ARG A 276 35.30 -0.97 -7.63
C ARG A 276 35.20 0.36 -8.36
N ILE A 277 34.10 1.10 -8.17
CA ILE A 277 33.94 2.44 -8.72
C ILE A 277 34.95 3.39 -8.10
N TRP A 278 35.10 3.34 -6.78
CA TRP A 278 36.09 4.12 -6.05
C TRP A 278 37.51 3.85 -6.55
N ASP A 279 37.88 2.57 -6.63
CA ASP A 279 39.20 2.14 -7.10
C ASP A 279 39.42 2.58 -8.57
N ALA A 280 38.41 2.44 -9.44
CA ALA A 280 38.50 2.83 -10.85
C ALA A 280 38.64 4.35 -11.08
N PHE A 281 38.08 5.17 -10.19
CA PHE A 281 38.28 6.63 -10.25
C PHE A 281 39.64 7.03 -9.66
N ALA A 282 40.13 6.33 -8.64
CA ALA A 282 41.45 6.60 -8.06
C ALA A 282 42.62 6.17 -8.95
N GLU A 283 42.46 5.12 -9.75
CA GLU A 283 43.51 4.57 -10.62
C GLU A 283 43.60 5.25 -11.99
N THR A 284 42.57 5.99 -12.41
CA THR A 284 42.55 6.61 -13.74
C THR A 284 43.27 7.96 -13.71
N ASP A 285 44.05 8.28 -14.73
CA ASP A 285 44.62 9.62 -14.94
C ASP A 285 43.58 10.63 -15.50
N ALA A 286 42.29 10.31 -15.38
CA ALA A 286 41.22 11.12 -15.91
C ALA A 286 40.79 12.18 -14.89
N ASP A 287 40.35 13.33 -15.38
CA ASP A 287 39.79 14.38 -14.54
C ASP A 287 38.37 13.99 -14.12
N ILE A 288 38.27 13.19 -13.06
CA ILE A 288 37.01 12.70 -12.51
C ILE A 288 37.08 12.77 -10.99
N GLU A 289 36.24 13.61 -10.41
CA GLU A 289 36.17 13.81 -8.97
C GLU A 289 34.76 13.53 -8.45
N PHE A 290 34.69 12.96 -7.24
CA PHE A 290 33.41 12.84 -6.53
C PHE A 290 32.99 14.23 -6.05
N ALA A 291 31.73 14.59 -6.34
CA ALA A 291 31.19 15.86 -5.89
C ALA A 291 31.12 15.91 -4.36
N TYR A 292 31.51 17.05 -3.80
CA TYR A 292 31.30 17.43 -2.42
C TYR A 292 30.53 18.77 -2.41
N PRO A 293 29.94 19.18 -1.29
CA PRO A 293 29.16 20.41 -1.25
C PRO A 293 29.98 21.65 -1.64
N HIS A 294 29.57 22.36 -2.70
CA HIS A 294 30.19 23.59 -3.18
C HIS A 294 29.36 24.79 -2.74
N ARG A 295 30.05 25.87 -2.34
CA ARG A 295 29.40 27.14 -2.00
C ARG A 295 30.13 28.28 -2.67
N HIS A 296 29.39 29.04 -3.47
CA HIS A 296 29.87 30.29 -4.04
C HIS A 296 29.52 31.43 -3.09
N LEU A 297 30.53 32.05 -2.48
CA LEU A 297 30.36 33.21 -1.60
C LEU A 297 30.61 34.47 -2.41
N VAL A 298 29.59 35.32 -2.51
CA VAL A 298 29.68 36.63 -3.16
C VAL A 298 29.88 37.66 -2.06
N PHE A 299 30.98 38.39 -2.12
CA PHE A 299 31.26 39.52 -1.23
C PHE A 299 31.02 40.82 -2.00
N ASP A 300 30.27 41.72 -1.38
CA ASP A 300 29.99 43.07 -1.87
C ASP A 300 30.37 44.14 -0.82
N ASP A 301 30.22 45.42 -1.16
CA ASP A 301 30.58 46.53 -0.29
C ASP A 301 29.76 46.58 1.02
N THR A 302 28.63 45.89 1.08
CA THR A 302 27.78 45.72 2.27
C THR A 302 28.13 44.51 3.11
N SER A 303 29.03 43.63 2.65
CA SER A 303 29.36 42.35 3.28
C SER A 303 30.25 42.45 4.53
N GLY A 304 30.60 43.67 4.94
CA GLY A 304 31.47 43.94 6.09
C GLY A 304 32.94 43.59 5.83
N THR A 305 33.81 43.90 6.78
CA THR A 305 35.24 43.56 6.71
C THR A 305 35.49 42.20 7.35
N LEU A 306 35.99 41.26 6.57
CA LEU A 306 36.49 39.98 7.09
C LEU A 306 37.93 40.19 7.59
N ASP A 307 38.14 40.18 8.91
CA ASP A 307 39.48 40.18 9.51
C ASP A 307 40.12 38.78 9.36
N ALA A 308 40.57 38.47 8.14
CA ALA A 308 41.25 37.21 7.84
C ALA A 308 42.76 37.38 8.01
N THR A 309 43.31 36.79 9.08
CA THR A 309 44.77 36.63 9.18
C THR A 309 45.18 35.48 8.26
N VAL A 310 45.70 35.83 7.07
CA VAL A 310 46.37 34.85 6.20
C VAL A 310 47.70 34.51 6.85
N GLU A 311 47.75 33.38 7.57
CA GLU A 311 49.01 32.86 8.11
C GLU A 311 49.85 32.32 6.96
N ASN A 312 50.68 33.18 6.40
CA ASN A 312 51.64 32.79 5.38
C ASN A 312 52.66 31.85 6.05
N ARG A 313 52.88 30.66 5.47
CA ARG A 313 53.65 29.57 6.09
C ARG A 313 55.16 29.84 6.22
N ASP A 314 55.58 31.07 5.95
CA ASP A 314 56.93 31.60 6.17
C ASP A 314 56.93 32.66 7.29
N GLY A 315 56.67 32.23 8.52
CA GLY A 315 57.35 32.68 9.75
C GLY A 315 57.49 34.18 10.10
N GLY A 316 56.80 35.11 9.46
CA GLY A 316 56.90 36.54 9.74
C GLY A 316 55.57 37.15 10.17
N ARG A 317 55.39 37.39 11.48
CA ARG A 317 54.26 38.21 11.97
C ARG A 317 54.50 39.67 11.58
N ALA A 318 53.99 40.09 10.42
CA ALA A 318 53.70 41.49 10.18
C ALA A 318 52.31 41.79 10.77
N ARG A 319 52.26 42.67 11.78
CA ARG A 319 51.01 43.35 12.12
C ARG A 319 50.70 44.27 10.93
N ALA A 320 49.55 44.11 10.32
CA ALA A 320 49.04 45.08 9.36
C ALA A 320 48.74 46.36 10.14
N ASP A 321 49.58 47.37 9.97
CA ASP A 321 49.18 48.74 10.28
C ASP A 321 48.12 49.17 9.26
N ASP A 322 47.17 49.93 9.78
CA ASP A 322 46.00 50.55 9.17
C ASP A 322 46.34 51.33 7.89
N ASP A 323 46.48 50.63 6.76
CA ASP A 323 46.37 51.25 5.44
C ASP A 323 45.80 50.22 4.45
N SER A 324 44.62 50.57 3.93
CA SER A 324 43.82 49.78 2.99
C SER A 324 44.64 49.31 1.79
N VAL A 325 44.76 47.99 1.62
CA VAL A 325 45.20 47.40 0.35
C VAL A 325 44.05 47.50 -0.64
N GLN A 326 43.98 48.63 -1.36
CA GLN A 326 43.22 48.71 -2.60
C GLN A 326 43.93 47.87 -3.65
N THR A 327 43.38 46.69 -3.98
CA THR A 327 43.76 45.99 -5.21
C THR A 327 43.16 46.75 -6.39
N ALA A 328 43.92 47.69 -6.95
CA ALA A 328 43.57 48.40 -8.17
C ALA A 328 43.57 47.41 -9.36
N PHE A 329 42.39 47.13 -9.91
CA PHE A 329 42.28 46.54 -11.24
C PHE A 329 42.74 47.59 -12.26
N THR A 330 43.76 47.25 -13.05
CA THR A 330 44.22 48.11 -14.15
C THR A 330 43.31 47.87 -15.35
N GLU A 331 42.43 48.83 -15.63
CA GLU A 331 41.69 48.93 -16.89
C GLU A 331 42.69 49.26 -18.00
N THR A 332 42.81 48.39 -19.00
CA THR A 332 43.62 48.65 -20.20
C THR A 332 42.69 49.25 -21.25
N ASP A 333 42.78 50.57 -21.43
CA ASP A 333 42.13 51.29 -22.51
C ASP A 333 42.73 50.89 -23.87
N SER A 334 41.85 50.57 -24.82
CA SER A 334 42.18 50.48 -26.24
C SER A 334 41.11 51.20 -27.07
N GLU A 335 41.44 52.43 -27.49
CA GLU A 335 40.92 53.14 -28.67
C GLU A 335 42.05 53.07 -29.73
N ASP A 336 41.89 52.90 -31.05
CA ASP A 336 40.86 53.34 -32.00
C ASP A 336 41.07 52.60 -33.36
N ALA A 337 40.00 52.44 -34.16
CA ALA A 337 39.92 52.67 -35.62
C ALA A 337 38.93 51.74 -36.38
N GLY A 338 37.74 52.29 -36.68
CA GLY A 338 37.31 52.46 -38.08
C GLY A 338 36.38 51.44 -38.79
N THR A 339 35.08 51.81 -38.83
CA THR A 339 34.17 51.83 -40.01
C THR A 339 33.46 50.54 -40.48
N GLY A 340 32.12 50.55 -40.42
CA GLY A 340 31.24 49.63 -41.15
C GLY A 340 29.75 49.77 -40.82
N SER A 341 29.10 50.77 -41.42
CA SER A 341 27.67 51.14 -41.31
C SER A 341 26.65 50.06 -41.70
N SER A 342 25.53 49.98 -40.95
CA SER A 342 24.11 49.83 -41.39
C SER A 342 23.26 49.38 -40.18
N GLY A 343 22.46 50.23 -39.52
CA GLY A 343 21.07 50.56 -39.92
C GLY A 343 20.18 49.29 -39.87
N ILE A 344 19.18 49.13 -38.99
CA ILE A 344 17.90 49.85 -39.01
C ILE A 344 16.99 49.40 -37.81
N GLU A 345 16.36 50.41 -37.18
CA GLU A 345 15.05 50.48 -36.48
C GLU A 345 14.71 49.73 -35.16
N THR A 346 14.70 50.51 -34.08
CA THR A 346 13.76 50.63 -32.93
C THR A 346 12.29 50.94 -33.40
N PRO A 347 11.21 51.07 -32.58
CA PRO A 347 11.16 51.44 -31.14
C PRO A 347 10.06 50.85 -30.22
N GLY A 348 10.29 51.05 -28.92
CA GLY A 348 9.31 51.55 -27.94
C GLY A 348 8.76 50.53 -26.94
N THR A 349 8.37 50.86 -25.70
CA THR A 349 8.40 52.10 -24.89
C THR A 349 7.75 51.72 -23.55
N GLU A 350 8.33 52.15 -22.41
CA GLU A 350 7.70 52.37 -21.07
C GLU A 350 7.11 51.16 -20.30
N ALA A 351 7.07 51.06 -18.97
CA ALA A 351 7.46 51.93 -17.84
C ALA A 351 7.39 51.15 -16.49
N SER A 352 8.09 51.71 -15.50
CA SER A 352 7.70 51.91 -14.08
C SER A 352 7.44 50.76 -13.08
N GLY A 353 7.98 50.96 -11.86
CA GLY A 353 7.36 50.58 -10.57
C GLY A 353 8.23 49.66 -9.71
N LEU A 354 9.18 50.15 -8.91
CA LEU A 354 9.09 50.65 -7.52
C LEU A 354 8.96 49.56 -6.42
N GLU A 355 9.98 49.56 -5.56
CA GLU A 355 9.99 49.47 -4.08
C GLU A 355 9.13 48.43 -3.33
N GLY A 356 9.78 47.72 -2.41
CA GLY A 356 9.13 47.01 -1.31
C GLY A 356 10.04 46.94 -0.07
N GLU A 357 9.71 47.73 0.95
CA GLU A 357 10.20 47.57 2.33
C GLU A 357 9.07 47.06 3.23
N HIS A 358 9.42 46.06 4.05
CA HIS A 358 9.03 45.76 5.44
C HIS A 358 7.61 46.09 5.98
N SER A 359 6.90 45.08 6.51
CA SER A 359 6.67 44.89 7.97
C SER A 359 5.54 43.90 8.31
N THR A 360 5.52 43.58 9.59
CA THR A 360 4.95 42.51 10.43
C THR A 360 3.41 42.35 10.53
N ASP A 361 3.02 41.10 10.83
CA ASP A 361 2.04 40.63 11.83
C ASP A 361 0.52 40.46 11.53
N SER A 362 -0.01 39.45 12.24
CA SER A 362 -1.42 39.14 12.62
C SER A 362 -2.34 38.29 11.71
N ASP A 363 -2.58 37.05 12.19
CA ASP A 363 -3.82 36.33 12.49
C ASP A 363 -5.11 36.40 11.61
N VAL A 364 -5.77 35.21 11.61
CA VAL A 364 -7.22 34.90 11.50
C VAL A 364 -7.76 34.28 10.18
N ALA A 365 -7.92 32.95 10.26
CA ALA A 365 -9.10 32.10 9.99
C ALA A 365 -9.94 32.15 8.69
N GLY A 366 -10.27 30.91 8.24
CA GLY A 366 -11.42 30.55 7.41
C GLY A 366 -11.20 30.78 5.92
N ASP A 367 -11.72 30.01 4.97
CA ASP A 367 -12.70 28.93 4.95
C ASP A 367 -12.72 28.40 3.50
N ASP A 368 -13.12 27.15 3.33
CA ASP A 368 -13.70 26.52 2.14
C ASP A 368 -13.24 26.92 0.71
N SER A 369 -12.79 25.93 -0.07
CA SER A 369 -13.68 25.25 -1.03
C SER A 369 -12.93 24.36 -2.03
N GLU A 370 -13.42 23.13 -2.13
CA GLU A 370 -13.16 22.16 -3.20
C GLU A 370 -13.58 22.72 -4.57
N ARG A 371 -12.82 22.40 -5.62
CA ARG A 371 -13.37 22.39 -6.99
C ARG A 371 -12.79 21.26 -7.86
N SER A 372 -13.56 20.18 -7.83
CA SER A 372 -13.95 19.29 -8.94
C SER A 372 -13.42 19.57 -10.36
N ALA A 373 -12.84 18.51 -10.92
CA ALA A 373 -13.16 17.86 -12.20
C ALA A 373 -13.50 18.76 -13.40
N ASP A 374 -12.59 18.75 -14.38
CA ASP A 374 -12.93 19.03 -15.78
C ASP A 374 -13.05 17.72 -16.57
N SER A 375 -14.23 17.55 -17.15
CA SER A 375 -14.56 16.57 -18.16
C SER A 375 -14.73 17.32 -19.47
N ASP A 376 -13.87 17.08 -20.44
CA ASP A 376 -14.15 17.47 -21.82
C ASP A 376 -13.97 16.26 -22.73
N ALA A 377 -15.13 15.83 -23.22
CA ALA A 377 -15.27 14.95 -24.36
C ALA A 377 -15.18 15.82 -25.61
N ASP A 378 -14.21 15.55 -26.47
CA ASP A 378 -14.24 16.05 -27.84
C ASP A 378 -14.24 14.87 -28.81
N THR A 379 -15.29 14.87 -29.62
CA THR A 379 -15.53 13.98 -30.74
C THR A 379 -14.87 14.63 -31.95
N ASP A 380 -13.93 13.95 -32.59
CA ASP A 380 -13.59 14.31 -33.97
C ASP A 380 -13.39 13.07 -34.86
N ASP A 381 -13.97 13.23 -36.04
CA ASP A 381 -14.21 12.28 -37.11
C ASP A 381 -12.99 12.27 -38.04
N GLY A 382 -12.43 11.10 -38.31
CA GLY A 382 -11.17 10.97 -39.03
C GLY A 382 -11.06 9.62 -39.74
N SER A 383 -11.78 9.50 -40.84
CA SER A 383 -11.71 8.42 -41.83
C SER A 383 -10.28 7.94 -42.12
N PHE A 384 -10.01 6.65 -41.90
CA PHE A 384 -8.76 6.00 -42.30
C PHE A 384 -8.99 5.02 -43.46
N ASP A 385 -8.29 5.31 -44.56
CA ASP A 385 -8.33 4.63 -45.85
C ASP A 385 -7.53 3.31 -45.80
N LEU A 386 -8.20 2.19 -46.11
CA LEU A 386 -7.66 0.84 -46.12
C LEU A 386 -7.03 0.53 -47.48
N ARG A 387 -5.70 0.68 -47.60
CA ARG A 387 -4.94 0.12 -48.73
C ARG A 387 -4.42 -1.28 -48.42
N LEU A 388 -5.09 -2.26 -49.00
CA LEU A 388 -4.66 -3.66 -49.15
C LEU A 388 -3.35 -3.73 -49.95
N ARG A 389 -2.32 -4.37 -49.37
CA ARG A 389 -1.10 -4.80 -50.08
C ARG A 389 -1.14 -6.32 -50.27
N ARG A 390 -1.09 -6.76 -51.53
CA ARG A 390 -0.97 -8.18 -51.94
C ARG A 390 0.36 -8.79 -51.45
N PRO A 391 0.41 -10.12 -51.26
CA PRO A 391 1.64 -10.86 -51.15
C PRO A 391 2.18 -11.20 -52.55
N ASP A 392 3.49 -11.07 -52.72
CA ASP A 392 4.23 -11.58 -53.88
C ASP A 392 4.61 -13.05 -53.62
N GLU A 393 4.32 -13.91 -54.60
CA GLU A 393 4.93 -15.23 -54.79
C GLU A 393 6.22 -15.04 -55.62
N GLU A 394 7.34 -15.57 -55.12
CA GLU A 394 8.23 -16.55 -55.79
C GLU A 394 9.25 -17.12 -54.81
#